data_AF-A0A1Q3D4Q7-F1
#
_entry.id   AF-A0A1Q3D4Q7-F1
#
_cell.length_a   1.000
_cell.length_b   1.000
_cell.length_c   1.000
_cell.angle_alpha   90.00
_cell.angle_beta   90.00
_cell.angle_gamma   90.00
#
_symmetry.space_group_name_H-M   'P 1'
#
loop_
_entity.id
_entity.type
_entity.pdbx_description
1 polymer ?
#
loop_
_entity_poly.entity_id
_entity_poly.type
_entity_poly.pdbx_seq_one_letter_code
_entity_poly.pdbx_strand_id
1 'polypeptide(L)'
;MCQKQHIEIVVSKQSDQARAEYQLKKIVKLKKDVVYPLVYKLIKLALTSPVATVTVERVFSAMKIVKNRLRNRMGDDWLNDCLVTYIERDIFETTDNERIMQRFQNMKNRRGQL
;
A
#
# COMPACT_ATOMS: atom_id res chain seq x y z
N MET A 1 7.34 19.04 -8.10
CA MET A 1 8.22 19.29 -6.94
C MET A 1 8.58 18.03 -6.15
N CYS A 2 7.64 17.14 -5.84
CA CYS A 2 7.87 16.00 -4.93
C CYS A 2 8.90 14.94 -5.41
N GLN A 3 9.09 14.75 -6.73
CA GLN A 3 10.07 13.76 -7.24
C GLN A 3 11.54 14.23 -7.18
N LYS A 4 11.82 15.54 -7.29
CA LYS A 4 13.20 16.06 -7.21
C LYS A 4 13.80 15.84 -5.81
N GLN A 5 13.04 16.15 -4.76
CA GLN A 5 13.46 15.91 -3.37
C GLN A 5 13.65 14.43 -3.06
N HIS A 6 12.80 13.55 -3.60
CA HIS A 6 12.97 12.12 -3.37
C HIS A 6 14.25 11.58 -4.03
N ILE A 7 14.62 12.06 -5.22
CA ILE A 7 15.88 11.67 -5.88
C ILE A 7 17.09 12.23 -5.13
N GLU A 8 17.06 13.50 -4.70
CA GLU A 8 18.12 14.12 -3.91
C GLU A 8 18.36 13.40 -2.58
N ILE A 9 17.30 13.01 -1.86
CA ILE A 9 17.39 12.27 -0.59
C ILE A 9 17.95 10.86 -0.82
N VAL A 10 17.60 10.21 -1.93
CA VAL A 10 18.13 8.88 -2.25
C VAL A 10 19.61 8.98 -2.61
N VAL A 11 20.02 9.98 -3.40
CA VAL A 11 21.42 10.19 -3.78
C VAL A 11 22.29 10.56 -2.58
N SER A 12 21.81 11.44 -1.70
CA SER A 12 22.54 11.79 -0.46
C SER A 12 22.70 10.60 0.47
N LYS A 13 21.64 9.82 0.69
CA LYS A 13 21.71 8.58 1.49
C LYS A 13 22.61 7.51 0.84
N GLN A 14 22.67 7.43 -0.49
CA GLN A 14 23.59 6.53 -1.20
C GLN A 14 25.05 6.91 -0.94
N SER A 15 25.35 8.21 -0.89
CA SER A 15 26.69 8.70 -0.57
C SER A 15 27.09 8.44 0.88
N ASP A 16 26.13 8.54 1.82
CA ASP A 16 26.37 8.25 3.23
C ASP A 16 26.56 6.74 3.48
N GLN A 17 25.86 5.90 2.72
CA GLN A 17 26.06 4.45 2.67
C GLN A 17 27.49 4.07 2.26
N ALA A 18 28.00 4.67 1.17
CA ALA A 18 29.35 4.41 0.69
C ALA A 18 30.43 4.84 1.72
N ARG A 19 30.18 5.94 2.44
CA ARG A 19 31.03 6.39 3.54
C ARG A 19 31.01 5.41 4.72
N ALA A 20 29.84 4.86 5.08
CA ALA A 20 29.70 3.86 6.13
C ALA A 20 30.47 2.56 5.81
N GLU A 21 30.44 2.08 4.57
CA GLU A 21 31.19 0.90 4.14
C GLU A 21 32.71 1.12 4.19
N TYR A 22 33.19 2.31 3.83
CA TYR A 22 34.60 2.67 3.96
C TYR A 22 35.06 2.64 5.43
N GLN A 23 34.23 3.12 6.36
CA GLN A 23 34.54 3.07 7.79
C GLN A 23 34.54 1.63 8.32
N LEU A 24 33.62 0.77 7.87
CA LEU A 24 33.62 -0.65 8.26
C LEU A 24 34.91 -1.35 7.84
N LYS A 25 35.38 -1.11 6.60
CA LYS A 25 36.66 -1.64 6.10
C LYS A 25 37.83 -1.17 6.97
N LYS A 26 37.82 0.08 7.42
CA LYS A 26 38.87 0.64 8.30
C LYS A 26 38.87 -0.02 9.69
N ILE A 27 37.69 -0.30 10.26
CA ILE A 27 37.54 -0.97 11.57
C ILE A 27 38.02 -2.43 11.51
N VAL A 28 37.68 -3.16 10.45
CA VAL A 28 38.16 -4.54 10.21
C VAL A 28 39.68 -4.57 10.04
N LYS A 29 40.24 -3.58 9.33
CA LYS A 29 41.70 -3.46 9.15
C LYS A 29 42.45 -3.26 10.47
N LEU A 30 41.79 -2.70 11.48
CA LEU A 30 42.32 -2.49 12.84
C LEU A 30 42.16 -3.72 13.77
N LYS A 31 41.69 -4.87 13.27
CA LYS A 31 41.45 -6.12 14.02
C LYS A 31 40.58 -5.99 15.28
N LYS A 32 39.80 -4.92 15.40
CA LYS A 32 38.91 -4.68 16.57
C LYS A 32 37.65 -5.55 16.56
N ASP A 33 37.36 -6.18 15.43
CA ASP A 33 36.30 -7.18 15.24
C ASP A 33 36.55 -8.47 16.03
N VAL A 34 37.82 -8.82 16.28
CA VAL A 34 38.20 -10.03 17.02
C VAL A 34 38.16 -9.82 18.53
N VAL A 35 38.50 -8.61 19.00
CA VAL A 35 38.57 -8.30 20.44
C VAL A 35 37.18 -8.05 21.05
N TYR A 36 36.25 -7.45 20.29
CA TYR A 36 34.90 -7.14 20.77
C TYR A 36 33.83 -7.49 19.71
N PRO A 37 33.54 -8.79 19.50
CA PRO A 37 32.63 -9.24 18.43
C PRO A 37 31.19 -8.73 18.60
N LEU A 38 30.73 -8.53 19.84
CA LEU A 38 29.40 -7.96 20.15
C LEU A 38 29.31 -6.48 19.78
N VAL A 39 30.32 -5.68 20.17
CA VAL A 39 30.38 -4.25 19.87
C VAL A 39 30.46 -4.02 18.36
N TYR A 40 31.25 -4.85 17.66
CA TYR A 40 31.35 -4.81 16.20
C TYR A 40 30.01 -5.12 15.51
N LYS A 41 29.26 -6.11 15.98
CA LYS A 41 27.90 -6.42 15.47
C LYS A 41 26.93 -5.26 15.69
N LEU A 42 26.93 -4.62 16.85
CA LEU A 42 26.09 -3.45 17.13
C LEU A 42 26.42 -2.27 16.22
N ILE A 43 27.70 -1.97 16.03
CA ILE A 43 28.15 -0.90 15.12
C ILE A 43 27.75 -1.22 13.68
N LYS A 44 27.88 -2.47 13.24
CA LYS A 44 27.48 -2.91 11.90
C LYS A 44 25.97 -2.79 11.68
N LEU A 45 25.15 -3.16 12.68
CA LEU A 45 23.69 -3.01 12.62
C LEU A 45 23.30 -1.54 12.62
N ALA A 46 23.90 -0.71 13.49
CA ALA A 46 23.66 0.73 13.54
C ALA A 46 24.04 1.44 12.23
N LEU A 47 25.12 1.02 11.57
CA LEU A 47 25.54 1.52 10.25
C LEU A 47 24.67 1.01 9.09
N THR A 48 24.04 -0.16 9.22
CA THR A 48 23.12 -0.74 8.21
C THR A 48 21.69 -0.23 8.40
N SER A 49 21.35 0.23 9.62
CA SER A 49 20.04 0.78 9.97
C SER A 49 19.55 1.92 9.07
N PRO A 50 20.38 2.87 8.55
CA PRO A 50 19.91 3.94 7.68
C PRO A 50 19.24 3.42 6.41
N VAL A 51 19.68 2.27 5.89
CA VAL A 51 19.07 1.59 4.73
C VAL A 51 17.73 0.99 5.10
N ALA A 52 17.65 0.37 6.27
CA ALA A 52 16.41 -0.22 6.77
C ALA A 52 15.34 0.86 7.01
N THR A 53 15.71 2.02 7.58
CA THR A 53 14.77 3.11 7.87
C THR A 53 14.05 3.63 6.62
N VAL A 54 14.77 3.82 5.50
CA VAL A 54 14.16 4.29 4.24
C VAL A 54 13.14 3.30 3.69
N THR A 55 13.46 2.01 3.77
CA THR A 55 12.58 0.95 3.25
C THR A 55 11.32 0.83 4.11
N VAL A 56 11.46 0.88 5.44
CA VAL A 56 10.33 0.81 6.37
C VAL A 56 9.42 2.03 6.22
N GLU A 57 9.97 3.25 6.10
CA GLU A 57 9.20 4.47 5.85
C GLU A 57 8.38 4.38 4.55
N ARG A 58 8.98 3.87 3.47
CA ARG A 58 8.30 3.69 2.18
C ARG A 58 7.17 2.65 2.26
N VAL A 59 7.41 1.51 2.91
CA VAL A 59 6.40 0.45 3.10
C VAL A 59 5.24 0.95 3.97
N PHE A 60 5.54 1.70 5.05
CA PHE A 60 4.52 2.24 5.94
C PHE A 60 3.66 3.32 5.24
N SER A 61 4.29 4.16 4.41
CA SER A 61 3.58 5.15 3.59
C SER A 61 2.66 4.49 2.56
N ALA A 62 3.15 3.48 1.83
CA ALA A 62 2.35 2.71 0.89
C ALA A 62 1.17 2.02 1.59
N MET A 63 1.39 1.42 2.76
CA MET A 63 0.33 0.77 3.53
C MET A 63 -0.71 1.76 4.05
N LYS A 64 -0.30 2.97 4.44
CA LYS A 64 -1.20 4.05 4.84
C LYS A 64 -2.09 4.48 3.66
N ILE A 65 -1.53 4.62 2.46
CA ILE A 65 -2.28 4.95 1.24
C ILE A 65 -3.27 3.85 0.88
N VAL A 66 -2.85 2.59 0.90
CA VAL A 66 -3.71 1.43 0.59
C VAL A 66 -4.85 1.33 1.60
N LYS A 67 -4.57 1.36 2.90
CA LYS A 67 -5.61 1.32 3.95
C LYS A 67 -6.59 2.49 3.85
N ASN A 68 -6.09 3.69 3.58
CA ASN A 68 -6.94 4.87 3.49
C ASN A 68 -7.81 4.87 2.22
N ARG A 69 -7.24 4.50 1.07
CA ARG A 69 -7.99 4.41 -0.20
C ARG A 69 -9.03 3.31 -0.20
N LEU A 70 -8.71 2.12 0.33
CA LEU A 70 -9.68 1.04 0.46
C LEU A 70 -10.81 1.43 1.40
N ARG A 71 -10.52 2.10 2.52
CA ARG A 71 -11.56 2.50 3.47
C ARG A 71 -12.44 3.65 2.95
N ASN A 72 -11.88 4.60 2.20
CA ASN A 72 -12.67 5.66 1.56
C ASN A 72 -13.55 5.09 0.45
N ARG A 73 -12.96 4.30 -0.45
CA ARG A 73 -13.68 3.73 -1.60
C ARG A 73 -14.74 2.71 -1.21
N MET A 74 -14.44 1.83 -0.27
CA MET A 74 -15.37 0.81 0.20
C MET A 74 -16.46 1.39 1.10
N GLY A 75 -16.24 2.55 1.72
CA GLY A 75 -17.30 3.27 2.43
C GLY A 75 -18.23 4.02 1.47
N ASP A 76 -17.65 4.72 0.49
CA ASP A 76 -18.40 5.57 -0.45
C ASP A 76 -19.18 4.74 -1.48
N ASP A 77 -18.53 3.77 -2.15
CA ASP A 77 -19.17 2.94 -3.19
C ASP A 77 -20.22 2.01 -2.55
N TRP A 78 -19.91 1.36 -1.42
CA TRP A 78 -20.84 0.46 -0.74
C TRP A 78 -22.06 1.20 -0.17
N LEU A 79 -21.86 2.37 0.43
CA LEU A 79 -22.96 3.15 0.96
C LEU A 79 -23.86 3.68 -0.16
N ASN A 80 -23.27 4.07 -1.30
CA ASN A 80 -24.03 4.46 -2.50
C ASN A 80 -24.85 3.28 -3.05
N ASP A 81 -24.25 2.10 -3.22
CA ASP A 81 -24.93 0.90 -3.72
C ASP A 81 -26.07 0.46 -2.77
N CYS A 82 -25.83 0.49 -1.45
CA CYS A 82 -26.86 0.21 -0.46
C CYS A 82 -27.99 1.25 -0.49
N LEU A 83 -27.67 2.53 -0.67
CA LEU A 83 -28.67 3.60 -0.72
C LEU A 83 -29.55 3.48 -1.97
N VAL A 84 -28.94 3.18 -3.13
CA VAL A 84 -29.67 2.93 -4.38
C VAL A 84 -30.59 1.72 -4.24
N THR A 85 -30.08 0.61 -3.71
CA THR A 85 -30.89 -0.61 -3.50
C THR A 85 -32.04 -0.36 -2.53
N TYR A 86 -31.84 0.48 -1.50
CA TYR A 86 -32.87 0.83 -0.52
C TYR A 86 -33.98 1.70 -1.13
N ILE A 87 -33.64 2.71 -1.93
CA ILE A 87 -34.61 3.56 -2.62
C ILE A 87 -35.38 2.76 -3.68
N GLU A 88 -34.69 1.92 -4.43
CA GLU A 88 -35.32 1.06 -5.43
C GLU A 88 -36.25 0.03 -4.77
N ARG A 89 -35.91 -0.47 -3.58
CA ARG A 89 -36.76 -1.39 -2.82
C ARG A 89 -38.13 -0.81 -2.52
N ASP A 90 -38.25 0.44 -2.10
CA ASP A 90 -39.55 1.09 -1.84
C ASP A 90 -40.43 1.14 -3.12
N ILE A 91 -39.78 1.34 -4.28
CA ILE A 91 -40.43 1.35 -5.60
C ILE A 91 -40.83 -0.07 -6.02
N PHE A 92 -39.98 -1.06 -5.75
CA PHE A 92 -40.25 -2.48 -6.03
C PHE A 92 -41.36 -3.03 -5.13
N GLU A 93 -41.44 -2.63 -3.86
CA GLU A 93 -42.53 -3.04 -2.94
C GLU A 93 -43.90 -2.48 -3.38
N THR A 94 -43.93 -1.32 -4.03
CA THR A 94 -45.16 -0.74 -4.60
C THR A 94 -45.56 -1.40 -5.93
N THR A 95 -44.64 -2.11 -6.58
CA THR A 95 -44.85 -2.70 -7.91
C THR A 95 -45.24 -4.16 -7.81
N ASP A 96 -46.33 -4.53 -8.47
CA ASP A 96 -46.78 -5.92 -8.53
C ASP A 96 -45.77 -6.83 -9.26
N ASN A 97 -45.29 -7.86 -8.54
CA ASN A 97 -44.33 -8.85 -9.02
C ASN A 97 -44.82 -9.57 -10.29
N GLU A 98 -46.14 -9.73 -10.44
CA GLU A 98 -46.74 -10.42 -11.59
C GLU A 98 -46.59 -9.58 -12.87
N ARG A 99 -46.70 -8.25 -12.77
CA ARG A 99 -46.42 -7.32 -13.89
C ARG A 99 -44.94 -7.29 -14.27
N ILE A 100 -44.02 -7.42 -13.29
CA ILE A 100 -42.58 -7.50 -13.55
C ILE A 100 -42.28 -8.79 -14.33
N MET A 101 -42.80 -9.93 -13.87
CA MET A 101 -42.62 -11.23 -14.51
C MET A 101 -43.17 -11.24 -15.96
N GLN A 102 -44.38 -10.75 -16.17
CA GLN A 102 -44.98 -10.65 -17.50
C GLN A 102 -44.18 -9.72 -18.42
N ARG A 103 -43.65 -8.60 -17.91
CA ARG A 103 -42.80 -7.70 -18.70
C ARG A 103 -41.48 -8.36 -19.10
N PHE A 104 -40.86 -9.11 -18.19
CA PHE A 104 -39.64 -9.87 -18.49
C PHE A 104 -39.87 -10.96 -19.54
N GLN A 105 -40.97 -11.70 -19.44
CA GLN A 105 -41.34 -12.71 -20.44
C GLN A 105 -41.67 -12.09 -21.81
N ASN A 106 -42.24 -10.87 -21.83
CA ASN A 106 -42.57 -10.15 -23.06
C ASN A 106 -41.38 -9.42 -23.70
N MET A 107 -40.27 -9.23 -22.97
CA MET A 107 -39.02 -8.78 -23.58
C MET A 107 -38.43 -9.94 -24.40
N LYS A 108 -38.73 -9.95 -25.71
CA LYS A 108 -38.27 -10.95 -26.69
C LYS A 108 -36.87 -11.49 -26.36
N ASN A 109 -36.74 -12.82 -26.33
CA ASN A 109 -35.51 -13.60 -26.17
C ASN A 109 -34.29 -12.92 -26.82
N ARG A 110 -33.61 -12.04 -26.10
CA ARG A 110 -32.24 -11.66 -26.43
C ARG A 110 -31.38 -12.80 -25.92
N ARG A 111 -31.28 -13.83 -26.76
CA ARG A 111 -30.39 -14.97 -26.56
C ARG A 111 -28.96 -14.47 -26.31
N GLY A 112 -28.56 -14.44 -25.04
CA GLY A 112 -27.21 -14.78 -24.62
C GLY A 112 -27.31 -16.15 -23.99
N GLN A 113 -26.86 -17.18 -24.71
CA GLN A 113 -26.85 -18.56 -24.25
C GLN A 113 -25.94 -18.68 -23.02
N LEU A 114 -26.41 -19.40 -22.00
CA LEU A 114 -25.59 -20.23 -21.14
C LEU A 114 -25.91 -21.69 -21.47
#